data_AF-A0A2W0EAE9-F1
#
_entry.id   AF-A0A2W0EAE9-F1
#
_cell.length_a   1.000
_cell.length_b   1.000
_cell.length_c   1.000
_cell.angle_alpha   90.00
_cell.angle_beta   90.00
_cell.angle_gamma   90.00
#
_symmetry.space_group_name_H-M   'P 1'
#
loop_
_entity.id
_entity.type
_entity.pdbx_description
1 polymer ?
#
loop_
_entity_poly.entity_id
_entity_poly.type
_entity_poly.pdbx_seq_one_letter_code
_entity_poly.pdbx_strand_id
1 'polypeptide(L)'
;MVRGRSASERRGVAAVSAAMGGSVAETGASGPTFFVSGPDDAVDRAVPVLNVLAAPGGVRRIGQRAEDGQIVKLLANGLWFTNALAAAEALLIGQKLGLNVEALHGFLQASAGGSRFLDEHADQLPDGDYLPSFSIDRVVEELSTIRRLQDMAGVDAPMLEASARHHHAALDQYGPALGELLGVRLLEERAGRQLRR
;
A
#
# COMPACT_ATOMS: atom_id res chain seq x y z
N MET A 1 -2.84 20.45 -19.14
CA MET A 1 -1.70 19.70 -19.70
C MET A 1 -2.20 18.87 -20.88
N VAL A 2 -1.89 19.25 -22.13
CA VAL A 2 -2.25 18.45 -23.32
C VAL A 2 -1.24 17.32 -23.43
N ARG A 3 -1.61 16.10 -23.02
CA ARG A 3 -0.75 14.92 -23.20
C ARG A 3 -0.98 14.36 -24.61
N GLY A 4 0.07 14.32 -25.42
CA GLY A 4 0.04 13.69 -26.74
C GLY A 4 -0.20 12.18 -26.63
N ARG A 5 -0.65 11.55 -27.73
CA ARG A 5 -0.86 10.10 -27.82
C ARG A 5 0.35 9.34 -27.30
N SER A 6 0.12 8.32 -26.49
CA SER A 6 1.14 7.40 -25.97
C SER A 6 1.88 6.66 -27.09
N ALA A 7 3.02 6.04 -26.77
CA ALA A 7 3.82 5.32 -27.77
C ALA A 7 3.06 4.13 -28.39
N SER A 8 2.19 3.47 -27.62
CA SER A 8 1.33 2.39 -28.09
C SER A 8 0.22 2.91 -29.00
N GLU A 9 -0.44 4.01 -28.63
CA GLU A 9 -1.48 4.64 -29.46
C GLU A 9 -0.93 5.15 -30.80
N ARG A 10 0.30 5.66 -30.83
CA ARG A 10 0.98 6.04 -32.09
C ARG A 10 1.23 4.86 -33.02
N ARG A 11 1.21 3.63 -32.49
CA ARG A 11 1.35 2.38 -33.25
C ARG A 11 0.02 1.65 -33.44
N GLY A 12 -1.11 2.26 -33.08
CA GLY A 12 -2.43 1.63 -33.16
C GLY A 12 -2.64 0.48 -32.15
N VAL A 13 -1.83 0.42 -31.09
CA VAL A 13 -1.92 -0.61 -30.06
C VAL A 13 -2.67 -0.04 -28.85
N ALA A 14 -3.79 -0.68 -28.48
CA ALA A 14 -4.50 -0.36 -27.25
C ALA A 14 -3.75 -0.96 -26.05
N ALA A 15 -3.57 -0.16 -25.00
CA ALA A 15 -2.92 -0.58 -23.76
C ALA A 15 -3.94 -0.71 -22.64
N VAL A 16 -3.85 -1.80 -21.89
CA VAL A 16 -4.62 -2.07 -20.67
C VAL A 16 -3.62 -2.26 -19.54
N SER A 17 -3.81 -1.55 -18.43
CA SER A 17 -3.13 -1.87 -17.18
C SER A 17 -4.03 -2.77 -16.35
N ALA A 18 -3.41 -3.69 -15.60
CA ALA A 18 -4.07 -4.59 -14.66
C ALA A 18 -3.19 -4.65 -13.40
N ALA A 19 -3.17 -3.56 -12.64
CA ALA A 19 -2.37 -3.47 -11.43
C ALA A 19 -2.92 -4.41 -10.37
N MET A 20 -2.07 -5.25 -9.78
CA MET A 20 -2.48 -6.19 -8.73
C MET A 20 -2.60 -5.47 -7.38
N GLY A 21 -3.65 -5.81 -6.64
CA GLY A 21 -3.85 -5.47 -5.24
C GLY A 21 -4.08 -6.72 -4.40
N GLY A 22 -3.88 -6.55 -3.09
CA GLY A 22 -3.90 -7.63 -2.10
C GLY A 22 -2.50 -8.11 -1.74
N SER A 23 -2.38 -8.76 -0.58
CA SER A 23 -1.14 -9.35 -0.09
C SER A 23 -0.83 -10.66 -0.82
N VAL A 24 0.41 -11.15 -0.68
CA VAL A 24 0.81 -12.46 -1.21
C VAL A 24 -0.05 -13.57 -0.63
N ALA A 25 -0.39 -13.49 0.67
CA ALA A 25 -1.23 -14.48 1.34
C ALA A 25 -2.67 -14.47 0.80
N GLU A 26 -3.29 -13.29 0.66
CA GLU A 26 -4.64 -13.13 0.09
C GLU A 26 -4.71 -13.66 -1.36
N THR A 27 -3.69 -13.31 -2.15
CA THR A 27 -3.55 -13.72 -3.55
C THR A 27 -3.40 -15.23 -3.69
N GLY A 28 -2.60 -15.87 -2.82
CA GLY A 28 -2.42 -17.32 -2.82
C GLY A 28 -3.67 -18.09 -2.41
N ALA A 29 -4.49 -17.54 -1.51
CA ALA A 29 -5.69 -18.20 -1.01
C ALA A 29 -6.90 -18.07 -1.95
N SER A 30 -7.07 -16.90 -2.57
CA SER A 30 -8.30 -16.56 -3.29
C SER A 30 -8.11 -16.05 -4.71
N GLY A 31 -6.87 -15.80 -5.14
CA GLY A 31 -6.54 -15.07 -6.37
C GLY A 31 -6.32 -13.57 -6.13
N PRO A 32 -5.61 -12.84 -7.01
CA PRO A 32 -5.38 -11.42 -6.85
C PRO A 32 -6.63 -10.59 -7.18
N THR A 33 -6.67 -9.38 -6.67
CA THR A 33 -7.54 -8.32 -7.20
C THR A 33 -6.77 -7.54 -8.28
N PHE A 34 -7.41 -7.22 -9.39
CA PHE A 34 -6.85 -6.37 -10.44
C PHE A 34 -7.59 -5.04 -10.52
N PHE A 35 -6.84 -3.94 -10.51
CA PHE A 35 -7.30 -2.60 -10.92
C PHE A 35 -7.02 -2.43 -12.41
N VAL A 36 -8.07 -2.58 -13.23
CA VAL A 36 -7.96 -2.66 -14.69
C VAL A 36 -8.36 -1.35 -15.34
N SER A 37 -7.48 -0.76 -16.16
CA SER A 37 -7.71 0.54 -16.78
C SER A 37 -7.23 0.58 -18.23
N GLY A 38 -7.99 1.26 -19.09
CA GLY A 38 -7.66 1.40 -20.52
C GLY A 38 -8.92 1.62 -21.35
N PRO A 39 -8.80 1.71 -22.69
CA PRO A 39 -9.96 1.84 -23.56
C PRO A 39 -10.98 0.71 -23.33
N ASP A 40 -12.27 1.04 -23.28
CA ASP A 40 -13.34 0.10 -22.90
C ASP A 40 -13.31 -1.19 -23.75
N ASP A 41 -13.11 -1.06 -25.07
CA ASP A 41 -13.04 -2.21 -25.97
C ASP A 41 -11.85 -3.13 -25.67
N ALA A 42 -10.72 -2.56 -25.27
CA ALA A 42 -9.52 -3.31 -24.92
C ALA A 42 -9.66 -3.97 -23.54
N VAL A 43 -10.24 -3.25 -22.58
CA VAL A 43 -10.55 -3.78 -21.25
C VAL A 43 -11.53 -4.94 -21.37
N ASP A 44 -12.61 -4.81 -22.16
CA ASP A 44 -13.60 -5.87 -22.35
C ASP A 44 -13.01 -7.15 -22.95
N ARG A 45 -12.01 -7.02 -23.84
CA ARG A 45 -11.24 -8.18 -24.34
C ARG A 45 -10.31 -8.78 -23.28
N ALA A 46 -9.75 -7.97 -22.38
CA ALA A 46 -8.79 -8.42 -21.37
C ALA A 46 -9.47 -9.07 -20.15
N VAL A 47 -10.65 -8.59 -19.74
CA VAL A 47 -11.36 -9.04 -18.53
C VAL A 47 -11.59 -10.56 -18.49
N PRO A 48 -12.02 -11.24 -19.57
CA PRO A 48 -12.20 -12.70 -19.54
C PRO A 48 -10.92 -13.45 -19.21
N VAL A 49 -9.76 -12.98 -19.69
CA VAL A 49 -8.45 -13.60 -19.40
C VAL A 49 -8.04 -13.31 -17.95
N LEU A 50 -8.20 -12.07 -17.49
CA LEU A 50 -7.86 -11.68 -16.12
C LEU A 50 -8.72 -12.42 -15.08
N ASN A 51 -10.00 -12.67 -15.38
CA ASN A 51 -10.90 -13.43 -14.51
C ASN A 51 -10.48 -14.90 -14.30
N VAL A 52 -9.63 -15.47 -15.17
CA VAL A 52 -9.08 -16.83 -14.96
C VAL A 52 -8.08 -16.82 -13.80
N LEU A 53 -7.41 -15.69 -13.58
CA LEU A 53 -6.40 -15.54 -12.53
C LEU A 53 -7.01 -14.94 -11.26
N ALA A 54 -7.92 -13.98 -11.41
CA ALA A 54 -8.43 -13.16 -10.33
C ALA A 54 -9.27 -13.94 -9.31
N ALA A 55 -9.37 -13.37 -8.11
CA ALA A 55 -10.39 -13.79 -7.17
C ALA A 55 -11.80 -13.62 -7.76
N PRO A 56 -12.82 -14.37 -7.28
CA PRO A 56 -14.20 -14.15 -7.68
C PRO A 56 -14.62 -12.69 -7.47
N GLY A 57 -14.92 -11.97 -8.56
CA GLY A 57 -15.23 -10.54 -8.52
C GLY A 57 -14.01 -9.62 -8.33
N GLY A 58 -12.79 -10.15 -8.42
CA GLY A 58 -11.53 -9.45 -8.20
C GLY A 58 -11.08 -8.55 -9.34
N VAL A 59 -11.77 -8.51 -10.49
CA VAL A 59 -11.46 -7.60 -11.60
C VAL A 59 -12.26 -6.30 -11.46
N ARG A 60 -11.58 -5.22 -11.09
CA ARG A 60 -12.18 -3.89 -10.85
C ARG A 60 -11.77 -2.94 -11.98
N ARG A 61 -12.74 -2.52 -12.81
CA ARG A 61 -12.49 -1.54 -13.88
C ARG A 61 -12.31 -0.14 -13.30
N ILE A 62 -11.28 0.58 -13.74
CA ILE A 62 -10.84 1.89 -13.26
C ILE A 62 -10.52 2.79 -14.45
N GLY A 63 -11.35 3.80 -14.71
CA GLY A 63 -11.05 4.82 -15.73
C GLY A 63 -10.79 4.26 -17.14
N GLN A 64 -10.37 5.13 -18.05
CA GLN A 64 -10.09 4.78 -19.45
C GLN A 64 -8.64 4.98 -19.84
N ARG A 65 -7.84 5.66 -19.00
CA ARG A 65 -6.42 5.85 -19.30
C ARG A 65 -5.67 4.63 -18.79
N ALA A 66 -4.67 4.18 -19.56
CA ALA A 66 -3.90 3.01 -19.21
C ALA A 66 -3.21 3.15 -17.83
N GLU A 67 -2.86 4.36 -17.39
CA GLU A 67 -2.22 4.58 -16.09
C GLU A 67 -3.18 4.60 -14.88
N ASP A 68 -4.49 4.72 -15.06
CA ASP A 68 -5.43 5.02 -13.96
C ASP A 68 -5.43 3.91 -12.89
N GLY A 69 -5.39 2.63 -13.29
CA GLY A 69 -5.36 1.49 -12.38
C GLY A 69 -4.09 1.47 -11.52
N GLN A 70 -2.94 1.84 -12.10
CA GLN A 70 -1.68 1.92 -11.36
C GLN A 70 -1.69 3.09 -10.37
N ILE A 71 -2.27 4.22 -10.75
CA ILE A 71 -2.42 5.38 -9.85
C ILE A 71 -3.27 4.98 -8.63
N VAL A 72 -4.43 4.35 -8.85
CA VAL A 72 -5.30 3.90 -7.74
C VAL A 72 -4.57 2.92 -6.82
N LYS A 73 -3.85 1.94 -7.38
CA LYS A 73 -3.05 0.98 -6.61
C LYS A 73 -2.01 1.68 -5.74
N LEU A 74 -1.23 2.59 -6.32
CA LEU A 74 -0.19 3.31 -5.59
C LEU A 74 -0.78 4.17 -4.46
N LEU A 75 -1.89 4.88 -4.72
CA LEU A 75 -2.55 5.68 -3.69
C LEU A 75 -3.09 4.82 -2.54
N ALA A 76 -3.66 3.65 -2.85
CA ALA A 76 -4.11 2.69 -1.83
C ALA A 76 -2.95 2.21 -0.95
N ASN A 77 -1.81 1.86 -1.55
CA ASN A 77 -0.60 1.46 -0.82
C ASN A 77 -0.03 2.61 0.02
N GLY A 78 0.06 3.82 -0.52
CA GLY A 78 0.53 5.00 0.23
C GLY A 78 -0.31 5.29 1.47
N LEU A 79 -1.63 5.16 1.38
CA LEU A 79 -2.53 5.24 2.53
C LEU A 79 -2.28 4.10 3.52
N TRP A 80 -2.13 2.87 3.04
CA TRP A 80 -1.87 1.72 3.90
C TRP A 80 -0.56 1.87 4.69
N PHE A 81 0.56 2.24 4.03
CA PHE A 81 1.84 2.49 4.70
C PHE A 81 1.75 3.60 5.74
N THR A 82 1.00 4.66 5.44
CA THR A 82 0.79 5.78 6.36
C THR A 82 -0.04 5.35 7.58
N ASN A 83 -1.11 4.57 7.36
CA ASN A 83 -1.93 4.02 8.44
C ASN A 83 -1.12 3.08 9.34
N ALA A 84 -0.23 2.26 8.78
CA ALA A 84 0.64 1.38 9.55
C ALA A 84 1.54 2.15 10.51
N LEU A 85 2.20 3.21 10.03
CA LEU A 85 3.02 4.07 10.89
C LEU A 85 2.17 4.77 11.96
N ALA A 86 1.05 5.40 11.58
CA ALA A 86 0.21 6.13 12.52
C ALA A 86 -0.40 5.22 13.60
N ALA A 87 -0.83 4.01 13.23
CA ALA A 87 -1.31 3.02 14.17
C ALA A 87 -0.21 2.58 15.14
N ALA A 88 1.00 2.30 14.63
CA ALA A 88 2.14 1.95 15.47
C ALA A 88 2.51 3.07 16.46
N GLU A 89 2.51 4.34 16.02
CA GLU A 89 2.74 5.49 16.90
C GLU A 89 1.70 5.55 18.02
N ALA A 90 0.41 5.40 17.70
CA ALA A 90 -0.67 5.42 18.69
C ALA A 90 -0.53 4.27 19.71
N LEU A 91 -0.23 3.06 19.24
CA LEU A 91 -0.01 1.90 20.09
C LEU A 91 1.21 2.09 21.01
N LEU A 92 2.32 2.59 20.49
CA LEU A 92 3.55 2.88 21.26
C LEU A 92 3.32 3.97 22.32
N ILE A 93 2.56 5.02 21.99
CA ILE A 93 2.18 6.06 22.94
C ILE A 93 1.35 5.46 24.07
N GLY A 94 0.30 4.70 23.74
CA GLY A 94 -0.54 4.06 24.73
C GLY A 94 0.23 3.09 25.63
N GLN A 95 1.12 2.27 25.04
CA GLN A 95 2.00 1.37 25.79
C GLN A 95 2.89 2.14 26.77
N LYS A 96 3.49 3.26 26.36
CA LYS A 96 4.32 4.10 27.25
C LYS A 96 3.54 4.74 28.38
N LEU A 97 2.24 4.98 28.18
CA LEU A 97 1.33 5.45 29.22
C LEU A 97 0.79 4.32 30.11
N GLY A 98 1.25 3.08 29.90
CA GLY A 98 0.87 1.92 30.71
C GLY A 98 -0.42 1.23 30.27
N LEU A 99 -0.95 1.54 29.09
CA LEU A 99 -2.08 0.82 28.53
C LEU A 99 -1.65 -0.55 28.02
N ASN A 100 -2.54 -1.54 28.17
CA ASN A 100 -2.37 -2.84 27.53
C ASN A 100 -2.53 -2.67 26.00
N VAL A 101 -1.53 -3.12 25.24
CA VAL A 101 -1.45 -2.92 23.78
C VAL A 101 -2.56 -3.64 23.04
N GLU A 102 -2.87 -4.88 23.43
CA GLU A 102 -3.92 -5.70 22.79
C GLU A 102 -5.31 -5.08 23.00
N ALA A 103 -5.62 -4.67 24.23
CA ALA A 103 -6.86 -3.96 24.52
C ALA A 103 -6.95 -2.64 23.74
N LEU A 104 -5.86 -1.87 23.70
CA LEU A 104 -5.80 -0.61 22.96
C LEU A 104 -6.00 -0.83 21.46
N HIS A 105 -5.36 -1.83 20.87
CA HIS A 105 -5.55 -2.20 19.47
C HIS A 105 -7.02 -2.52 19.19
N GLY A 106 -7.65 -3.39 20.00
CA GLY A 106 -9.07 -3.70 19.86
C GLY A 106 -9.99 -2.46 19.95
N PHE A 107 -9.70 -1.53 20.87
CA PHE A 107 -10.45 -0.26 20.95
C PHE A 107 -10.25 0.62 19.72
N LEU A 108 -9.02 0.76 19.24
CA LEU A 108 -8.73 1.58 18.05
C LEU A 108 -9.36 0.99 16.80
N GLN A 109 -9.28 -0.32 16.62
CA GLN A 109 -9.88 -1.06 15.51
C GLN A 109 -11.40 -0.83 15.44
N ALA A 110 -12.10 -0.90 16.57
CA ALA A 110 -13.55 -0.69 16.64
C ALA A 110 -13.98 0.79 16.66
N SER A 111 -13.04 1.73 16.55
CA SER A 111 -13.31 3.17 16.64
C SER A 111 -13.25 3.87 15.28
N ALA A 112 -13.44 5.19 15.27
CA ALA A 112 -13.19 6.03 14.09
C ALA A 112 -11.73 5.98 13.59
N GLY A 113 -10.80 5.48 14.41
CA GLY A 113 -9.40 5.23 14.02
C GLY A 113 -9.16 3.90 13.30
N GLY A 114 -10.20 3.09 13.08
CA GLY A 114 -10.10 1.80 12.40
C GLY A 114 -9.55 1.93 10.98
N SER A 115 -8.82 0.91 10.54
CA SER A 115 -8.28 0.82 9.17
C SER A 115 -8.02 -0.63 8.79
N ARG A 116 -7.93 -0.90 7.48
CA ARG A 116 -7.57 -2.23 6.98
C ARG A 116 -6.24 -2.76 7.55
N PHE A 117 -5.32 -1.87 7.90
CA PHE A 117 -4.09 -2.26 8.59
C PHE A 117 -4.37 -2.82 10.00
N LEU A 118 -5.20 -2.12 10.79
CA LEU A 118 -5.60 -2.58 12.13
C LEU A 118 -6.43 -3.86 12.07
N ASP A 119 -7.24 -4.03 11.02
CA ASP A 119 -8.10 -5.21 10.87
C ASP A 119 -7.34 -6.47 10.46
N GLU A 120 -6.29 -6.34 9.65
CA GLU A 120 -5.69 -7.50 8.96
C GLU A 120 -4.22 -7.76 9.32
N HIS A 121 -3.47 -6.74 9.77
CA HIS A 121 -2.00 -6.82 9.83
C HIS A 121 -1.40 -6.36 11.16
N ALA A 122 -2.09 -5.55 11.96
CA ALA A 122 -1.55 -5.08 13.24
C ALA A 122 -1.26 -6.22 14.24
N ASP A 123 -2.03 -7.33 14.18
CA ASP A 123 -1.84 -8.52 15.00
C ASP A 123 -0.53 -9.30 14.74
N GLN A 124 0.18 -8.98 13.66
CA GLN A 124 1.48 -9.57 13.36
C GLN A 124 2.63 -8.89 14.13
N LEU A 125 2.45 -7.62 14.52
CA LEU A 125 3.47 -6.87 15.26
C LEU A 125 3.82 -7.53 16.61
N PRO A 126 2.85 -8.00 17.42
CA PRO A 126 3.13 -8.74 18.65
C PRO A 126 4.04 -9.97 18.50
N ASP A 127 3.99 -10.63 17.34
CA ASP A 127 4.81 -11.80 17.03
C ASP A 127 6.17 -11.42 16.39
N GLY A 128 6.43 -10.12 16.21
CA GLY A 128 7.65 -9.60 15.56
C GLY A 128 7.69 -9.87 14.06
N ASP A 129 6.55 -10.15 13.44
CA ASP A 129 6.42 -10.33 12.01
C ASP A 129 6.21 -8.96 11.33
N TYR A 130 7.19 -8.55 10.53
CA TYR A 130 7.16 -7.29 9.79
C TYR A 130 6.76 -7.45 8.33
N LEU A 131 6.04 -8.53 7.99
CA LEU A 131 5.56 -8.84 6.64
C LEU A 131 6.71 -9.00 5.63
N PRO A 132 7.47 -10.11 5.68
CA PRO A 132 8.65 -10.33 4.84
C PRO A 132 8.31 -10.66 3.37
N SER A 133 7.08 -10.46 2.93
CA SER A 133 6.62 -10.70 1.55
C SER A 133 6.98 -9.56 0.59
N PHE A 134 7.24 -8.36 1.12
CA PHE A 134 7.58 -7.16 0.34
C PHE A 134 8.74 -6.42 1.01
N SER A 135 9.73 -5.97 0.24
CA SER A 135 10.93 -5.33 0.80
C SER A 135 10.78 -3.81 0.92
N ILE A 136 11.49 -3.24 1.89
CA ILE A 136 11.40 -1.81 2.22
C ILE A 136 11.88 -0.89 1.08
N ASP A 137 12.82 -1.33 0.25
CA ASP A 137 13.23 -0.61 -0.96
C ASP A 137 12.09 -0.49 -1.97
N ARG A 138 11.27 -1.53 -2.13
CA ARG A 138 10.08 -1.48 -3.00
C ARG A 138 8.99 -0.58 -2.44
N VAL A 139 8.80 -0.55 -1.12
CA VAL A 139 7.91 0.44 -0.45
C VAL A 139 8.36 1.86 -0.79
N VAL A 140 9.67 2.13 -0.67
CA VAL A 140 10.26 3.43 -1.00
C VAL A 140 10.12 3.79 -2.49
N GLU A 141 10.27 2.83 -3.40
CA GLU A 141 10.02 3.04 -4.84
C GLU A 141 8.58 3.49 -5.12
N GLU A 142 7.59 2.87 -4.45
CA GLU A 142 6.18 3.23 -4.60
C GLU A 142 5.89 4.62 -4.03
N LEU A 143 6.37 4.91 -2.81
CA LEU A 143 6.21 6.23 -2.18
C LEU A 143 6.89 7.33 -3.00
N SER A 144 8.05 7.05 -3.60
CA SER A 144 8.73 7.96 -4.53
C SER A 144 7.91 8.22 -5.80
N THR A 145 7.22 7.19 -6.31
CA THR A 145 6.32 7.34 -7.46
C THR A 145 5.09 8.18 -7.10
N ILE A 146 4.53 7.97 -5.92
CA ILE A 146 3.42 8.79 -5.40
C ILE A 146 3.84 10.26 -5.27
N ARG A 147 5.06 10.54 -4.81
CA ARG A 147 5.59 11.92 -4.76
C ARG A 147 5.62 12.59 -6.14
N ARG A 148 6.02 11.85 -7.19
CA ARG A 148 5.96 12.38 -8.57
C ARG A 148 4.52 12.64 -9.03
N LEU A 149 3.58 11.77 -8.65
CA LEU A 149 2.16 11.97 -8.94
C LEU A 149 1.61 13.21 -8.23
N GLN A 150 2.01 13.44 -6.99
CA GLN A 150 1.70 14.64 -6.21
C GLN A 150 2.19 15.90 -6.93
N ASP A 151 3.47 15.95 -7.33
CA ASP A 151 4.05 17.09 -8.05
C ASP A 151 3.33 17.35 -9.37
N MET A 152 2.96 16.29 -10.11
CA MET A 152 2.18 16.39 -11.34
C MET A 152 0.75 16.90 -11.13
N ALA A 153 0.14 16.55 -9.99
CA ALA A 153 -1.22 16.97 -9.65
C ALA A 153 -1.27 18.38 -9.05
N GLY A 154 -0.14 18.90 -8.56
CA GLY A 154 -0.07 20.19 -7.87
C GLY A 154 -0.82 20.18 -6.53
N VAL A 155 -0.82 19.05 -5.83
CA VAL A 155 -1.49 18.87 -4.54
C VAL A 155 -0.44 18.76 -3.44
N ASP A 156 -0.62 19.44 -2.31
CA ASP A 156 0.22 19.20 -1.14
C ASP A 156 -0.28 17.96 -0.38
N ALA A 157 0.62 17.00 -0.12
CA ALA A 157 0.29 15.74 0.58
C ALA A 157 1.17 15.48 1.81
N PRO A 158 1.15 16.37 2.82
CA PRO A 158 2.13 16.36 3.92
C PRO A 158 2.18 15.05 4.71
N MET A 159 1.07 14.32 4.81
CA MET A 159 1.03 13.03 5.51
C MET A 159 1.74 11.93 4.72
N LEU A 160 1.54 11.87 3.40
CA LEU A 160 2.23 10.93 2.53
C LEU A 160 3.74 11.25 2.47
N GLU A 161 4.10 12.53 2.49
CA GLU A 161 5.50 12.96 2.56
C GLU A 161 6.17 12.57 3.88
N ALA A 162 5.48 12.71 5.01
CA ALA A 162 5.98 12.26 6.30
C ALA A 162 6.22 10.74 6.30
N SER A 163 5.25 9.98 5.79
CA SER A 163 5.37 8.53 5.60
C SER A 163 6.57 8.16 4.72
N ALA A 164 6.72 8.81 3.56
CA ALA A 164 7.85 8.57 2.64
C ALA A 164 9.20 8.83 3.29
N ARG A 165 9.37 9.95 4.01
CA ARG A 165 10.61 10.27 4.72
C ARG A 165 10.94 9.20 5.78
N HIS A 166 9.93 8.72 6.50
CA HIS A 166 10.15 7.72 7.55
C HIS A 166 10.53 6.35 6.97
N HIS A 167 9.89 5.91 5.89
CA HIS A 167 10.28 4.68 5.19
C HIS A 167 11.66 4.77 4.55
N HIS A 168 12.05 5.95 4.03
CA HIS A 168 13.43 6.19 3.59
C HIS A 168 14.43 6.02 4.73
N ALA A 169 14.15 6.57 5.92
CA ALA A 169 15.01 6.39 7.08
C ALA A 169 15.12 4.91 7.50
N ALA A 170 14.03 4.13 7.35
CA ALA A 170 14.07 2.69 7.59
C ALA A 170 14.93 1.97 6.55
N LEU A 171 14.82 2.32 5.26
CA LEU A 171 15.67 1.79 4.20
C LEU A 171 17.16 2.11 4.47
N ASP A 172 17.47 3.34 4.86
CA ASP A 172 18.84 3.76 5.18
C ASP A 172 19.43 2.96 6.35
N GLN A 173 18.60 2.61 7.34
CA GLN A 173 19.03 1.87 8.52
C GLN A 173 19.16 0.35 8.26
N TYR A 174 18.22 -0.25 7.53
CA TYR A 174 18.15 -1.71 7.38
C TYR A 174 18.64 -2.24 6.03
N GLY A 175 18.92 -1.36 5.06
CA GLY A 175 19.16 -1.74 3.68
C GLY A 175 17.91 -2.31 2.99
N PRO A 176 18.02 -2.87 1.78
CA PRO A 176 16.90 -3.41 1.00
C PRO A 176 16.42 -4.78 1.55
N ALA A 177 16.09 -4.81 2.84
CA ALA A 177 15.63 -6.01 3.54
C ALA A 177 14.15 -6.30 3.27
N LEU A 178 13.79 -7.57 3.37
CA LEU A 178 12.38 -7.99 3.38
C LEU A 178 11.69 -7.46 4.64
N GLY A 179 10.47 -6.95 4.47
CA GLY A 179 9.65 -6.41 5.55
C GLY A 179 9.06 -5.05 5.18
N GLU A 180 7.80 -5.01 4.78
CA GLU A 180 7.12 -3.74 4.49
C GLU A 180 6.80 -2.95 5.77
N LEU A 181 6.77 -3.62 6.93
CA LEU A 181 6.62 -2.98 8.23
C LEU A 181 7.96 -2.60 8.89
N LEU A 182 9.08 -2.59 8.16
CA LEU A 182 10.35 -2.10 8.70
C LEU A 182 10.30 -0.61 9.10
N GLY A 183 9.38 0.17 8.52
CA GLY A 183 9.05 1.51 9.02
C GLY A 183 8.48 1.48 10.45
N VAL A 184 7.64 0.50 10.79
CA VAL A 184 7.11 0.30 12.14
C VAL A 184 8.22 -0.14 13.09
N ARG A 185 9.07 -1.08 12.67
CA ARG A 185 10.25 -1.49 13.46
C ARG A 185 11.12 -0.30 13.86
N LEU A 186 11.35 0.64 12.94
CA LEU A 186 12.10 1.85 13.24
C LEU A 186 11.45 2.71 14.33
N LEU A 187 10.11 2.78 14.36
CA LEU A 187 9.38 3.48 15.43
C LEU A 187 9.55 2.77 16.77
N GLU A 188 9.46 1.43 16.80
CA GLU A 188 9.69 0.63 18.01
C GLU A 188 11.09 0.87 18.58
N GLU A 189 12.12 0.81 17.73
CA GLU A 189 13.52 1.03 18.11
C GLU A 189 13.73 2.45 18.65
N ARG A 190 13.16 3.47 18.00
CA ARG A 190 13.21 4.87 18.47
C ARG A 190 12.44 5.09 19.78
N ALA A 191 11.34 4.36 19.98
CA ALA A 191 10.57 4.41 21.22
C ALA A 191 11.27 3.69 22.37
N GLY A 192 12.25 2.83 22.08
CA GLY A 192 12.87 1.93 23.06
C GLY A 192 11.90 0.88 23.58
N ARG A 193 10.86 0.55 22.80
CA ARG A 193 9.78 -0.37 23.15
C ARG A 193 9.29 -1.11 21.92
N GLN A 194 9.08 -2.40 22.06
CA GLN A 194 8.46 -3.21 21.02
C GLN A 194 7.00 -3.47 21.38
N LEU A 195 6.14 -3.47 20.36
CA LEU A 195 4.75 -3.89 20.45
C LEU A 195 4.75 -5.43 20.45
N ARG A 196 5.03 -6.03 21.61
CA ARG A 196 5.02 -7.49 21.85
C ARG A 196 3.97 -7.84 22.90
N ARG A 197 3.51 -9.11 22.90
CA ARG A 197 2.68 -9.65 23.98
C ARG A 197 3.46 -9.73 25.30
#